data_AF-A0YBC2-F1
#
_entry.id   AF-A0YBC2-F1
#
_cell.length_a   1.000
_cell.length_b   1.000
_cell.length_c   1.000
_cell.angle_alpha   90.00
_cell.angle_beta   90.00
_cell.angle_gamma   90.00
#
_symmetry.space_group_name_H-M   'P 1'
#
loop_
_entity.id
_entity.type
_entity.pdbx_description
1 polymer ?
#
loop_
_entity_poly.entity_id
_entity_poly.type
_entity_poly.pdbx_seq_one_letter_code
_entity_poly.pdbx_strand_id
1 'polypeptide(L)'
;MAKRERDEEQAEVNPVDLLNVVDRRVGINKLLMISALIISVILISVMATGISVMYMRISALTEEAEAREDRPMDEQFVVLEQQIMLLADFRKSELKKISTYTQQLEKISKDCDLEKAEPYTEFLTSREADFKVLVETMKSGFNDLASMNRGSKKWLTAHNKTLDDLVEKSVGRKAVLEVELRSGS
;
A
#
# COMPACT_ATOMS: atom_id res chain seq x y z
N MET A 1 88.62 69.25 32.43
CA MET A 1 87.96 70.30 33.23
C MET A 1 86.69 69.69 33.79
N ALA A 2 86.64 69.11 35.00
CA ALA A 2 86.87 69.71 36.32
C ALA A 2 85.84 70.80 36.68
N LYS A 3 84.75 70.41 37.35
CA LYS A 3 84.19 70.99 38.60
C LYS A 3 82.82 70.33 38.89
N ARG A 4 82.79 69.44 39.89
CA ARG A 4 82.26 69.63 41.27
C ARG A 4 80.80 69.16 41.33
N GLU A 5 80.53 67.96 41.85
CA GLU A 5 80.38 67.63 43.29
C GLU A 5 79.15 68.27 43.94
N ARG A 6 78.37 67.40 44.61
CA ARG A 6 77.32 67.67 45.61
C ARG A 6 76.01 68.18 45.00
N ASP A 7 74.86 67.54 45.20
CA ASP A 7 74.32 67.10 46.48
C ASP A 7 73.61 65.73 46.41
N GLU A 8 74.11 64.79 47.20
CA GLU A 8 73.30 63.73 47.79
C GLU A 8 72.38 64.38 48.82
N GLU A 9 71.22 64.87 48.40
CA GLU A 9 70.13 65.12 49.35
C GLU A 9 69.55 63.77 49.75
N GLN A 10 70.16 63.25 50.81
CA GLN A 10 69.67 62.21 51.67
C GLN A 10 68.16 62.37 51.84
N ALA A 11 67.42 61.40 51.34
CA ALA A 11 66.03 61.23 51.64
C ALA A 11 65.91 61.12 53.17
N GLU A 12 65.57 62.22 53.83
CA GLU A 12 65.15 62.24 55.21
C GLU A 12 63.74 61.64 55.23
N VAL A 13 63.69 60.31 55.07
CA VAL A 13 62.45 59.56 55.05
C VAL A 13 61.92 59.54 56.46
N ASN A 14 60.97 60.41 56.74
CA ASN A 14 60.25 60.43 58.00
C ASN A 14 59.55 59.06 58.19
N PRO A 15 59.89 58.29 59.25
CA PRO A 15 59.36 56.94 59.43
C PRO A 15 57.84 56.91 59.57
N VAL A 16 57.22 58.02 59.96
CA VAL A 16 55.76 58.17 60.11
C VAL A 16 55.06 58.19 58.75
N ASP A 17 55.65 58.79 57.72
CA ASP A 17 55.07 58.81 56.37
C ASP A 17 55.23 57.46 55.65
N LEU A 18 56.33 56.74 55.88
CA LEU A 18 56.48 55.36 55.43
C LEU A 18 55.43 54.44 56.08
N LEU A 19 55.21 54.57 57.38
CA LEU A 19 54.19 53.80 58.11
C LEU A 19 52.79 54.08 57.57
N ASN A 20 52.44 55.34 57.32
CA ASN A 20 51.14 55.70 56.73
C ASN A 20 50.95 55.16 55.30
N VAL A 21 52.01 55.13 54.48
CA VAL A 21 51.94 54.56 53.12
C VAL A 21 51.84 53.03 53.18
N VAL A 22 52.54 52.38 54.12
CA VAL A 22 52.46 50.93 54.32
C VAL A 22 51.09 50.53 54.86
N ASP A 23 50.54 51.22 55.87
CA ASP A 23 49.20 50.94 56.40
C ASP A 23 48.10 51.15 55.36
N ARG A 24 48.21 52.18 54.53
CA ARG A 24 47.28 52.41 53.42
C ARG A 24 47.39 51.31 52.35
N ARG A 25 48.60 50.83 52.04
CA ARG A 25 48.82 49.70 51.13
C ARG A 25 48.34 48.38 51.72
N VAL A 26 48.51 48.14 53.01
CA VAL A 26 47.99 46.95 53.72
C VAL A 26 46.47 46.98 53.76
N GLY A 27 45.85 48.14 53.98
CA GLY A 27 44.39 48.31 53.91
C GLY A 27 43.82 48.01 52.52
N ILE A 28 44.45 48.54 51.46
CA ILE A 28 44.07 48.26 50.07
C ILE A 28 44.27 46.77 49.73
N ASN A 29 45.38 46.18 50.16
CA ASN A 29 45.66 44.76 49.89
C ASN A 29 44.69 43.83 50.64
N LYS A 30 44.29 44.19 51.87
CA LYS A 30 43.26 43.47 52.63
C LYS A 30 41.89 43.60 51.96
N LEU A 31 41.55 44.78 51.45
CA LEU A 31 40.29 44.99 50.71
C LEU A 31 40.28 44.19 49.39
N LEU A 32 41.40 44.18 48.66
CA LEU A 32 41.56 43.38 47.45
C LEU A 32 41.47 41.88 47.75
N MET A 33 42.12 41.40 48.83
CA MET A 33 42.05 40.01 49.25
C MET A 33 40.61 39.59 49.60
N ILE A 34 39.87 40.43 50.33
CA ILE A 34 38.45 40.17 50.65
C ILE A 34 37.61 40.14 49.38
N SER A 35 37.82 41.09 48.46
CA SER A 35 37.08 41.13 47.19
C SER A 35 37.36 39.90 46.31
N ALA A 36 38.62 39.47 46.24
CA ALA A 36 39.02 38.26 45.53
C ALA A 36 38.40 37.00 46.15
N LEU A 37 38.30 36.94 47.48
CA LEU A 37 37.69 35.82 48.18
C LEU A 37 36.19 35.72 47.89
N ILE A 38 35.48 36.85 47.91
CA ILE A 38 34.05 36.90 47.58
C ILE A 38 33.82 36.45 46.13
N ILE A 39 34.62 36.94 45.18
CA ILE A 39 34.53 36.55 43.77
C ILE A 39 34.80 35.05 43.60
N SER A 40 35.80 34.51 44.30
CA SER A 40 36.12 33.08 44.27
C SER A 40 34.96 32.21 44.77
N VAL A 41 34.33 32.59 45.88
CA VAL A 41 33.16 31.86 46.42
C VAL A 41 31.99 31.87 45.44
N ILE A 42 31.73 33.01 44.79
CA ILE A 42 30.67 33.12 43.78
C ILE A 42 30.96 32.21 42.59
N LEU A 43 32.20 32.21 42.08
CA LEU A 43 32.60 31.37 40.95
C LEU A 43 32.45 29.87 41.27
N ILE A 44 32.88 29.44 42.46
CA ILE A 44 32.74 28.04 42.90
C ILE A 44 31.27 27.65 43.01
N SER A 45 30.43 28.54 43.56
CA SER A 45 28.98 28.30 43.70
C SER A 45 28.28 28.15 42.34
N VAL A 46 28.61 29.02 41.37
CA VAL A 46 28.07 28.94 40.01
C VAL A 46 28.53 27.67 39.30
N MET A 47 29.81 27.30 39.44
CA MET A 47 30.33 26.05 38.87
C MET A 47 29.67 24.81 39.48
N ALA A 48 29.53 24.76 40.81
CA ALA A 48 28.88 23.64 41.50
C ALA A 48 27.40 23.51 41.09
N THR A 49 26.69 24.63 40.98
CA THR A 49 25.29 24.65 40.53
C THR A 49 25.18 24.23 39.07
N GLY A 50 26.07 24.71 38.20
CA GLY A 50 26.11 24.34 36.79
C GLY A 50 26.37 22.84 36.58
N ILE A 51 27.33 22.29 37.31
CA ILE A 51 27.63 20.85 37.30
C ILE A 51 26.43 20.04 37.82
N SER A 52 25.81 20.46 38.93
CA SER A 52 24.66 19.76 39.51
C SER A 52 23.44 19.74 38.56
N VAL A 53 23.14 20.88 37.91
CA VAL A 53 22.05 20.97 36.92
C VAL A 53 22.37 20.12 35.69
N MET A 54 23.63 20.10 35.25
CA MET A 54 24.07 19.27 34.14
C MET A 54 23.91 17.78 34.46
N TYR A 55 24.32 17.35 35.66
CA TYR A 55 24.13 15.96 36.11
C TYR A 55 22.66 15.57 36.25
N MET A 56 21.79 16.45 36.80
CA MET A 56 20.35 16.17 36.87
C MET A 56 19.70 16.08 35.49
N ARG A 57 20.12 16.90 34.54
CA ARG A 57 19.64 16.83 33.15
C ARG A 57 20.08 15.53 32.48
N ILE A 58 21.33 15.13 32.68
CA ILE A 58 21.86 13.89 32.13
C ILE A 58 21.17 12.68 32.78
N SER A 59 20.99 12.67 34.09
CA SER A 59 20.30 11.56 34.78
C SER A 59 18.85 11.45 34.33
N ALA A 60 18.13 12.57 34.17
CA ALA A 60 16.76 12.56 33.64
C ALA A 60 16.70 12.06 32.20
N LEU A 61 17.66 12.45 31.35
CA LEU A 61 17.75 11.95 29.97
C LEU A 61 18.14 10.47 29.90
N THR A 62 18.93 9.99 30.86
CA THR A 62 19.37 8.58 30.92
C THR A 62 18.23 7.70 31.45
N GLU A 63 17.49 8.17 32.45
CA GLU A 63 16.31 7.48 32.99
C GLU A 63 15.16 7.43 31.97
N GLU A 64 14.95 8.48 31.16
CA GLU A 64 13.99 8.48 30.05
C GLU A 64 14.43 7.60 28.86
N ALA A 65 15.74 7.41 28.66
CA ALA A 65 16.28 6.53 27.64
C ALA A 65 16.16 5.05 28.05
N GLU A 66 16.57 4.69 29.26
CA GLU A 66 16.47 3.33 29.79
C GLU A 66 15.00 2.88 29.96
N ALA A 67 14.07 3.79 30.27
CA ALA A 67 12.64 3.47 30.34
C ALA A 67 11.97 3.23 28.98
N ARG A 68 12.58 3.65 27.87
CA ARG A 68 12.02 3.51 26.51
C ARG A 68 12.64 2.38 25.69
N GLU A 69 13.83 1.91 26.03
CA GLU A 69 14.63 1.07 25.14
C GLU A 69 14.26 -0.43 25.18
N ASP A 70 13.74 -0.95 26.30
CA ASP A 70 13.79 -2.41 26.52
C ASP A 70 12.51 -3.23 26.25
N ARG A 71 11.40 -2.65 25.77
CA ARG A 71 10.13 -3.42 25.62
C ARG A 71 9.28 -3.20 24.36
N PRO A 72 9.19 -2.02 23.72
CA PRO A 72 8.25 -1.85 22.61
C PRO A 72 8.78 -2.34 21.26
N MET A 73 10.09 -2.54 21.09
CA MET A 73 10.67 -2.84 19.76
C MET A 73 10.63 -4.33 19.43
N ASP A 74 10.93 -5.21 20.39
CA ASP A 74 10.90 -6.66 20.18
C ASP A 74 9.48 -7.19 19.95
N GLU A 75 8.49 -6.65 20.66
CA GLU A 75 7.07 -6.97 20.42
C GLU A 75 6.64 -6.54 19.01
N GLN A 76 7.11 -5.40 18.51
CA GLN A 76 6.85 -4.96 17.14
C GLN A 76 7.52 -5.87 16.10
N PHE A 77 8.73 -6.36 16.36
CA PHE A 77 9.39 -7.33 15.49
C PHE A 77 8.64 -8.66 15.44
N VAL A 78 8.18 -9.17 16.58
CA VAL A 78 7.39 -10.42 16.64
C VAL A 78 6.06 -10.27 15.90
N VAL A 79 5.35 -9.15 16.06
CA VAL A 79 4.10 -8.88 15.34
C VAL A 79 4.35 -8.78 13.83
N LEU A 80 5.43 -8.11 13.42
CA LEU A 80 5.77 -7.97 12.02
C LEU A 80 6.15 -9.32 11.38
N GLU A 81 6.89 -10.17 12.10
CA GLU A 81 7.24 -11.52 11.65
C GLU A 81 5.99 -12.38 11.46
N GLN A 82 5.03 -12.31 12.40
CA GLN A 82 3.74 -13.00 12.28
C GLN A 82 2.93 -12.50 11.06
N GLN A 83 2.91 -11.20 10.81
CA GLN A 83 2.23 -10.63 9.65
C GLN A 83 2.88 -11.07 8.33
N ILE A 84 4.21 -11.12 8.27
CA ILE A 84 4.94 -11.61 7.10
C ILE A 84 4.63 -13.10 6.86
N MET A 85 4.59 -13.92 7.91
CA MET A 85 4.26 -15.34 7.80
C MET A 85 2.83 -15.53 7.28
N LEU A 86 1.86 -14.78 7.82
CA LEU A 86 0.46 -14.82 7.38
C LEU A 86 0.31 -14.38 5.91
N LEU A 87 1.05 -13.34 5.50
CA LEU A 87 1.06 -12.89 4.11
C LEU A 87 1.68 -13.93 3.17
N ALA A 88 2.74 -14.63 3.61
CA ALA A 88 3.36 -15.70 2.84
C ALA A 88 2.40 -16.89 2.65
N ASP A 89 1.69 -17.29 3.70
CA ASP A 89 0.67 -18.34 3.65
C ASP A 89 -0.51 -17.92 2.77
N PHE A 90 -0.97 -16.68 2.88
CA PHE A 90 -2.00 -16.13 2.00
C PHE A 90 -1.57 -16.19 0.53
N ARG A 91 -0.36 -15.71 0.20
CA ARG A 91 0.20 -15.76 -1.16
C ARG A 91 0.27 -17.19 -1.68
N LYS A 92 0.70 -18.15 -0.87
CA LYS A 92 0.76 -19.56 -1.24
C LYS A 92 -0.63 -20.13 -1.52
N SER A 93 -1.62 -19.76 -0.70
CA SER A 93 -3.02 -20.18 -0.89
C SER A 93 -3.62 -19.59 -2.17
N GLU A 94 -3.37 -18.32 -2.46
CA GLU A 94 -3.86 -17.65 -3.68
C GLU A 94 -3.19 -18.20 -4.93
N LEU A 95 -1.87 -18.47 -4.91
CA LEU A 95 -1.18 -19.13 -6.02
C LEU A 95 -1.77 -20.52 -6.32
N LYS A 96 -2.16 -21.28 -5.28
CA LYS A 96 -2.82 -22.58 -5.45
C LYS A 96 -4.24 -22.44 -6.04
N LYS A 97 -4.98 -21.40 -5.66
CA LYS A 97 -6.29 -21.11 -6.26
C LYS A 97 -6.13 -20.73 -7.73
N ILE A 98 -5.20 -19.83 -8.03
CA ILE A 98 -4.89 -19.40 -9.40
C ILE A 98 -4.55 -20.62 -10.26
N SER A 99 -3.63 -21.49 -9.82
CA SER A 99 -3.28 -22.69 -10.59
C SER A 99 -4.46 -23.63 -10.81
N THR A 100 -5.33 -23.78 -9.80
CA THR A 100 -6.56 -24.58 -9.91
C THR A 100 -7.51 -23.98 -10.95
N TYR A 101 -7.73 -22.66 -10.91
CA TYR A 101 -8.58 -21.98 -11.88
C TYR A 101 -8.00 -22.02 -13.29
N THR A 102 -6.68 -21.89 -13.46
CA THR A 102 -6.03 -22.03 -14.76
C THR A 102 -6.25 -23.43 -15.34
N GLN A 103 -6.11 -24.48 -14.52
CA GLN A 103 -6.38 -25.86 -14.94
C GLN A 103 -7.86 -26.08 -15.31
N GLN A 104 -8.78 -25.51 -14.52
CA GLN A 104 -10.22 -25.56 -14.84
C GLN A 104 -10.54 -24.82 -16.13
N LEU A 105 -9.93 -23.67 -16.36
CA LEU A 105 -10.11 -22.88 -17.58
C LEU A 105 -9.56 -23.62 -18.80
N GLU A 106 -8.40 -24.26 -18.69
CA GLU A 106 -7.84 -25.09 -19.76
C GLU A 106 -8.74 -26.29 -20.07
N LYS A 107 -9.31 -26.92 -19.03
CA LYS A 107 -10.27 -28.01 -19.21
C LYS A 107 -11.55 -27.52 -19.92
N ILE A 108 -12.13 -26.40 -19.48
CA ILE A 108 -13.31 -25.80 -20.12
C ILE A 108 -12.99 -25.41 -21.56
N SER A 109 -11.81 -24.83 -21.82
CA SER A 109 -11.36 -24.49 -23.17
C SER A 109 -11.28 -25.72 -24.07
N LYS A 110 -10.75 -26.84 -23.56
CA LYS A 110 -10.72 -28.13 -24.27
C LYS A 110 -12.10 -28.78 -24.43
N ASP A 111 -13.05 -28.46 -23.56
CA ASP A 111 -14.43 -28.95 -23.65
C ASP A 111 -15.29 -28.09 -24.59
N CYS A 112 -14.97 -26.79 -24.71
CA CYS A 112 -15.56 -25.85 -25.65
C CYS A 112 -14.83 -25.79 -27.00
N ASP A 113 -13.97 -26.76 -27.30
CA ASP A 113 -13.24 -26.81 -28.55
C ASP A 113 -14.21 -26.95 -29.74
N LEU A 114 -13.97 -26.18 -30.80
CA LEU A 114 -14.88 -26.07 -31.95
C LEU A 114 -15.08 -27.42 -32.65
N GLU A 115 -14.08 -28.30 -32.61
CA GLU A 115 -14.15 -29.67 -33.14
C GLU A 115 -15.23 -30.53 -32.43
N LYS A 116 -15.55 -30.24 -31.16
CA LYS A 116 -16.65 -30.90 -30.44
C LYS A 116 -18.02 -30.30 -30.78
N ALA A 117 -18.04 -29.08 -31.32
CA ALA A 117 -19.27 -28.38 -31.70
C ALA A 117 -19.73 -28.73 -33.14
N GLU A 118 -18.80 -29.09 -34.02
CA GLU A 118 -19.07 -29.50 -35.41
C GLU A 118 -20.10 -30.65 -35.55
N PRO A 119 -20.00 -31.79 -34.85
CA PRO A 119 -21.02 -32.84 -34.95
C PRO A 119 -22.39 -32.38 -34.41
N TYR A 120 -22.42 -31.40 -33.51
CA TYR A 120 -23.67 -30.85 -32.98
C TYR A 120 -24.34 -29.88 -33.96
N THR A 121 -23.57 -29.04 -34.66
CA THR A 121 -24.08 -28.15 -35.71
C THR A 121 -24.58 -28.94 -36.92
N GLU A 122 -23.89 -30.02 -37.31
CA GLU A 122 -24.36 -30.95 -38.34
C GLU A 122 -25.69 -31.61 -37.94
N PHE A 123 -25.78 -32.12 -36.71
CA PHE A 123 -27.01 -32.70 -36.18
C PHE A 123 -28.17 -31.70 -36.19
N LEU A 124 -27.95 -30.46 -35.74
CA LEU A 124 -28.97 -29.41 -35.75
C LEU A 124 -29.39 -29.04 -37.18
N THR A 125 -28.45 -28.98 -38.11
CA THR A 125 -28.70 -28.70 -39.53
C THR A 125 -29.55 -29.81 -40.17
N SER A 126 -29.25 -31.08 -39.88
CA SER A 126 -30.07 -32.22 -40.29
C SER A 126 -31.47 -32.15 -39.70
N ARG A 127 -31.59 -31.79 -38.42
CA ARG A 127 -32.89 -31.68 -37.75
C ARG A 127 -33.78 -30.60 -38.33
N GLU A 128 -33.22 -29.46 -38.74
CA GLU A 128 -33.98 -28.42 -39.44
C GLU A 128 -34.44 -28.88 -40.84
N ALA A 129 -33.62 -29.68 -41.54
CA ALA A 129 -34.03 -30.27 -42.81
C ALA A 129 -35.22 -31.24 -42.63
N ASP A 130 -35.16 -32.10 -41.62
CA ASP A 130 -36.25 -33.03 -41.29
C ASP A 130 -37.53 -32.29 -40.87
N PHE A 131 -37.39 -31.21 -40.08
CA PHE A 131 -38.51 -30.37 -39.67
C PHE A 131 -39.20 -29.73 -40.87
N LYS A 132 -38.44 -29.22 -41.85
CA LYS A 132 -39.00 -28.68 -43.09
C LYS A 132 -39.82 -29.73 -43.84
N VAL A 133 -39.26 -30.93 -44.05
CA VAL A 133 -39.95 -32.04 -44.73
C VAL A 133 -41.23 -32.42 -43.99
N LEU A 134 -41.20 -32.47 -42.67
CA LEU A 134 -42.36 -32.76 -41.84
C LEU A 134 -43.47 -31.72 -42.05
N VAL A 135 -43.15 -30.42 -41.99
CA VAL A 135 -44.12 -29.34 -42.16
C VAL A 135 -44.70 -29.32 -43.58
N GLU A 136 -43.87 -29.54 -44.61
CA GLU A 136 -44.32 -29.64 -46.01
C GLU A 136 -45.25 -30.84 -46.21
N THR A 137 -44.94 -31.98 -45.59
CA THR A 137 -45.78 -33.19 -45.63
C THR A 137 -47.12 -32.95 -44.94
N MET A 138 -47.12 -32.30 -43.77
CA MET A 138 -48.36 -31.90 -43.09
C MET A 138 -49.20 -30.95 -43.95
N LYS A 139 -48.56 -29.97 -44.59
CA LYS A 139 -49.24 -29.02 -45.48
C LYS A 139 -49.91 -29.73 -46.65
N SER A 140 -49.22 -30.68 -47.28
CA SER A 140 -49.79 -31.52 -48.35
C SER A 140 -50.98 -32.34 -47.83
N GLY A 141 -50.80 -33.05 -46.71
CA GLY A 141 -51.85 -33.88 -46.13
C GLY A 141 -53.10 -33.09 -45.75
N PHE A 142 -52.94 -31.88 -45.19
CA PHE A 142 -54.07 -31.00 -44.89
C PHE A 142 -54.75 -30.47 -46.16
N ASN A 143 -53.99 -30.18 -47.21
CA ASN A 143 -54.56 -29.75 -48.48
C ASN A 143 -55.39 -30.87 -49.13
N ASP A 144 -54.89 -32.10 -49.09
CA ASP A 144 -55.61 -33.28 -49.58
C ASP A 144 -56.90 -33.49 -48.77
N LEU A 145 -56.82 -33.46 -47.44
CA LEU A 145 -58.00 -33.56 -46.57
C LEU A 145 -59.02 -32.45 -46.82
N ALA A 146 -58.52 -31.22 -47.02
CA ALA A 146 -59.37 -30.07 -47.26
C ALA A 146 -60.03 -30.08 -48.65
N SER A 147 -59.46 -30.81 -49.60
CA SER A 147 -60.05 -31.05 -50.92
C SER A 147 -61.22 -32.06 -50.87
N MET A 148 -61.21 -32.96 -49.89
CA MET A 148 -62.23 -34.00 -49.69
C MET A 148 -63.50 -33.50 -48.98
N ASN A 149 -63.43 -32.39 -48.24
CA ASN A 149 -64.57 -31.84 -47.49
C ASN A 149 -65.01 -30.46 -48.04
N ARG A 150 -66.29 -30.30 -48.39
CA ARG A 150 -66.84 -29.04 -48.91
C ARG A 150 -67.01 -28.03 -47.77
N GLY A 151 -65.95 -27.28 -47.46
CA GLY A 151 -65.97 -26.16 -46.50
C GLY A 151 -64.65 -25.90 -45.77
N SER A 152 -63.75 -26.89 -45.74
CA SER A 152 -62.44 -26.84 -45.05
C SER A 152 -61.42 -25.88 -45.66
N LYS A 153 -61.62 -25.45 -46.91
CA LYS A 153 -60.67 -24.57 -47.62
C LYS A 153 -60.42 -23.24 -46.92
N LYS A 154 -61.44 -22.64 -46.27
CA LYS A 154 -61.32 -21.32 -45.62
C LYS A 154 -60.49 -21.36 -44.33
N TRP A 155 -60.57 -22.47 -43.58
CA TRP A 155 -59.73 -22.69 -42.39
C TRP A 155 -58.29 -23.07 -42.77
N LEU A 156 -58.13 -23.84 -43.85
CA LEU A 156 -56.82 -24.22 -44.38
C LEU A 156 -55.96 -23.00 -44.77
N THR A 157 -56.56 -21.94 -45.35
CA THR A 157 -55.81 -20.74 -45.74
C THR A 157 -55.09 -20.06 -44.56
N ALA A 158 -55.73 -20.01 -43.39
CA ALA A 158 -55.12 -19.43 -42.19
C ALA A 158 -53.98 -20.30 -41.63
N HIS A 159 -54.14 -21.63 -41.67
CA HIS A 159 -53.11 -22.58 -41.26
C HIS A 159 -51.94 -22.66 -42.22
N ASN A 160 -52.18 -22.58 -43.52
CA ASN A 160 -51.13 -22.56 -44.54
C ASN A 160 -50.16 -21.41 -44.33
N LYS A 161 -50.67 -20.20 -44.02
CA LYS A 161 -49.80 -19.05 -43.69
C LYS A 161 -48.90 -19.32 -42.48
N THR A 162 -49.43 -20.01 -41.46
CA THR A 162 -48.68 -20.35 -40.26
C THR A 162 -47.62 -21.43 -40.54
N LEU A 163 -47.96 -22.43 -41.35
CA LEU A 163 -47.02 -23.47 -41.79
C LEU A 163 -45.91 -22.86 -42.67
N ASP A 164 -46.23 -21.91 -43.53
CA ASP A 164 -45.25 -21.19 -44.36
C ASP A 164 -44.28 -20.37 -43.50
N ASP A 165 -44.77 -19.67 -42.48
CA ASP A 165 -43.93 -18.95 -41.50
C ASP A 165 -43.02 -19.90 -40.70
N LEU A 166 -43.49 -21.11 -40.35
CA LEU A 166 -42.66 -22.13 -39.69
C LEU A 166 -41.54 -22.64 -40.59
N VAL A 167 -41.82 -22.86 -41.88
CA VAL A 167 -40.80 -23.25 -42.87
C VAL A 167 -39.78 -22.12 -43.05
N GLU A 168 -40.24 -20.88 -43.20
CA GLU A 168 -39.36 -19.71 -43.35
C GLU A 168 -38.42 -19.56 -42.15
N LYS A 169 -38.97 -19.67 -40.92
CA LYS A 169 -38.16 -19.65 -39.69
C LYS A 169 -37.16 -20.81 -39.62
N SER A 170 -37.51 -21.99 -40.10
CA SER A 170 -36.59 -23.14 -40.15
C SER A 170 -35.45 -22.90 -41.13
N VAL A 171 -35.73 -22.37 -42.31
CA VAL A 171 -34.71 -21.96 -43.29
C VAL A 171 -33.80 -20.87 -42.71
N GLY A 172 -34.36 -19.89 -42.01
CA GLY A 172 -33.59 -18.85 -41.32
C GLY A 172 -32.64 -19.43 -40.26
N ARG A 173 -33.11 -20.36 -39.41
CA ARG A 173 -32.25 -21.03 -38.42
C ARG A 173 -31.15 -21.86 -39.09
N LYS A 174 -31.46 -22.57 -40.17
CA LYS A 174 -30.46 -23.35 -40.92
C LYS A 174 -29.37 -22.46 -41.51
N ALA A 175 -29.72 -21.31 -42.08
CA ALA A 175 -28.76 -20.38 -42.65
C ALA A 175 -27.79 -19.82 -41.58
N VAL A 176 -28.28 -19.54 -40.37
CA VAL A 176 -27.42 -19.13 -39.24
C VAL A 176 -26.44 -20.23 -38.86
N LEU A 177 -26.92 -21.48 -38.73
CA LEU A 177 -26.07 -22.63 -38.39
C LEU A 177 -25.00 -22.90 -39.46
N GLU A 178 -25.32 -22.75 -40.74
CA GLU A 178 -24.38 -22.90 -41.85
C GLU A 178 -23.31 -21.80 -41.89
N VAL A 179 -23.64 -20.57 -41.47
CA VAL A 179 -22.69 -19.47 -41.35
C VAL A 179 -21.74 -19.70 -40.19
N GLU A 180 -22.26 -20.12 -39.03
CA GLU A 180 -21.45 -20.44 -37.85
C GLU A 180 -20.43 -21.55 -38.14
N LEU A 181 -20.86 -22.62 -38.84
CA LEU A 181 -19.98 -23.71 -39.28
C LEU A 181 -18.82 -23.21 -40.17
N ARG A 182 -19.10 -22.28 -41.09
CA ARG A 182 -18.08 -21.73 -42.01
C ARG A 182 -17.16 -20.72 -41.35
N SER A 183 -17.60 -20.05 -40.30
CA SER A 183 -16.78 -19.08 -39.55
C SER A 183 -15.87 -19.72 -38.51
N GLY A 184 -16.13 -20.98 -38.14
CA GLY A 184 -15.35 -21.75 -37.16
C GLY A 184 -14.31 -22.70 -37.77
N SER A 185 -14.27 -22.85 -39.10
CA SER A 185 -13.25 -23.60 -39.85
C SER A 185 -12.21 -22.68 -40.48
#